data_AF-A0A926Y7S4-F1
#
_entry.id   AF-A0A926Y7S4-F1
#
_cell.length_a   1.000
_cell.length_b   1.000
_cell.length_c   1.000
_cell.angle_alpha   90.00
_cell.angle_beta   90.00
_cell.angle_gamma   90.00
#
_symmetry.space_group_name_H-M   'P 1'
#
loop_
_entity.id
_entity.type
_entity.pdbx_description
1 polymer ?
#
loop_
_entity_poly.entity_id
_entity_poly.type
_entity_poly.pdbx_seq_one_letter_code
_entity_poly.pdbx_strand_id
1 'polypeptide(L)'
;MQSINQTKTETPKMPNLRRGDSGLAVKILQRFLFDRGYQVSNDGIFGKKTEDAVETFQRSCNLLADGLVGPKTWLALASFERDI
;
A
#
# COMPACT_ATOMS: atom_id res chain seq x y z
N MET A 1 -25.45 -7.65 18.18
CA MET A 1 -24.87 -6.43 17.59
C MET A 1 -23.71 -6.89 16.72
N GLN A 2 -23.88 -6.81 15.40
CA GLN A 2 -23.02 -7.40 14.35
C GLN A 2 -21.68 -6.62 14.30
N SER A 3 -20.49 -7.18 14.05
CA SER A 3 -20.14 -8.27 13.15
C SER A 3 -18.86 -9.00 13.61
N ILE A 4 -19.00 -10.32 13.80
CA ILE A 4 -17.91 -11.29 13.69
C ILE A 4 -17.81 -11.72 12.21
N ASN A 5 -16.59 -11.78 11.65
CA ASN A 5 -16.12 -12.76 10.66
C ASN A 5 -14.81 -12.32 9.99
N GLN A 6 -13.71 -12.47 10.73
CA GLN A 6 -12.38 -12.69 10.15
C GLN A 6 -12.28 -14.15 9.68
N THR A 7 -12.63 -14.46 8.43
CA THR A 7 -12.18 -15.71 7.77
C THR A 7 -12.15 -15.55 6.24
N LYS A 8 -10.96 -15.30 5.67
CA LYS A 8 -10.65 -15.72 4.28
C LYS A 8 -9.12 -15.84 4.07
N THR A 9 -8.62 -17.07 4.22
CA THR A 9 -7.50 -17.70 3.48
C THR A 9 -6.10 -17.04 3.49
N GLU A 10 -5.18 -17.66 4.25
CA GLU A 10 -3.85 -18.20 3.89
C GLU A 10 -2.92 -17.47 2.88
N THR A 11 -1.61 -17.52 3.18
CA THR A 11 -0.42 -16.74 2.72
C THR A 11 -0.19 -15.44 3.51
N PRO A 12 1.06 -15.04 3.83
CA PRO A 12 1.37 -13.78 4.51
C PRO A 12 1.03 -12.61 3.57
N LYS A 13 -0.27 -12.33 3.47
CA LYS A 13 -0.88 -11.44 2.50
C LYS A 13 -1.03 -10.10 3.20
N MET A 14 -0.09 -9.21 2.90
CA MET A 14 -0.07 -7.84 3.43
C MET A 14 -1.48 -7.23 3.37
N PRO A 15 -1.94 -6.57 4.45
CA PRO A 15 -3.31 -6.09 4.55
C PRO A 15 -3.61 -5.05 3.48
N ASN A 16 -4.89 -4.95 3.11
CA ASN A 16 -5.34 -3.86 2.25
C ASN A 16 -5.27 -2.56 3.04
N LEU A 17 -4.54 -1.56 2.54
CA LEU A 17 -4.42 -0.27 3.20
C LEU A 17 -5.18 0.82 2.43
N ARG A 18 -5.77 1.75 3.17
CA ARG A 18 -6.47 2.93 2.66
C ARG A 18 -6.27 4.14 3.57
N ARG A 19 -6.71 5.32 3.10
CA ARG A 19 -6.72 6.53 3.93
C ARG A 19 -7.46 6.31 5.25
N GLY A 20 -6.82 6.71 6.34
CA GLY A 20 -7.30 6.53 7.71
C GLY A 20 -6.73 5.29 8.41
N ASP A 21 -6.14 4.35 7.67
CA ASP A 21 -5.43 3.23 8.29
C ASP A 21 -4.13 3.71 8.94
N SER A 22 -3.72 3.00 9.99
CA SER A 22 -2.46 3.26 10.67
C SER A 22 -1.82 1.99 11.19
N GLY A 23 -0.52 2.02 11.44
CA GLY A 23 0.26 0.93 12.01
C GLY A 23 1.47 0.53 11.17
N LEU A 24 2.06 -0.61 11.53
CA LEU A 24 3.30 -1.08 10.92
C LEU A 24 3.18 -1.34 9.42
N ALA A 25 2.03 -1.85 8.95
CA ALA A 25 1.81 -2.09 7.52
C ALA A 25 1.86 -0.78 6.70
N VAL A 26 1.28 0.30 7.22
CA VAL A 26 1.34 1.62 6.59
C VAL A 26 2.77 2.16 6.60
N LYS A 27 3.50 1.95 7.69
CA LYS A 27 4.91 2.35 7.80
C LYS A 27 5.78 1.63 6.76
N ILE A 28 5.52 0.34 6.55
CA ILE A 28 6.17 -0.46 5.51
C ILE A 28 5.83 0.09 4.12
N LEU A 29 4.55 0.37 3.83
CA LEU A 29 4.12 1.00 2.58
C LEU A 29 4.85 2.33 2.34
N GLN A 30 4.85 3.20 3.35
CA GLN A 30 5.52 4.51 3.28
C GLN A 30 7.01 4.35 3.00
N ARG A 31 7.65 3.34 3.59
CA ARG A 31 9.06 3.02 3.31
C ARG A 31 9.28 2.60 1.85
N PHE A 32 8.42 1.76 1.28
CA PHE A 32 8.52 1.38 -0.14
C PHE A 32 8.29 2.55 -1.09
N LEU A 33 7.34 3.43 -0.77
CA LEU A 33 7.10 4.64 -1.54
C LEU A 33 8.31 5.57 -1.47
N PHE A 34 8.91 5.74 -0.28
CA PHE A 34 10.13 6.52 -0.09
C PHE A 34 11.30 5.96 -0.91
N ASP A 35 11.48 4.63 -0.93
CA ASP A 35 12.52 3.96 -1.71
C ASP A 35 12.38 4.21 -3.23
N ARG A 36 11.13 4.38 -3.69
CA ARG A 36 10.80 4.78 -5.07
C ARG A 36 10.88 6.28 -5.35
N GLY A 37 11.35 7.08 -4.40
CA GLY A 37 11.52 8.53 -4.55
C GLY A 37 10.27 9.35 -4.25
N TYR A 38 9.20 8.75 -3.72
CA TYR A 38 8.03 9.50 -3.29
C TYR A 38 8.25 10.13 -1.90
N GLN A 39 7.96 11.42 -1.78
CA GLN A 39 8.06 12.14 -0.50
C GLN A 39 6.83 11.88 0.38
N VAL A 40 6.83 10.74 1.07
CA VAL A 40 5.81 10.40 2.06
C VAL A 40 6.38 10.47 3.47
N SER A 41 5.52 10.79 4.43
CA SER A 41 5.87 10.65 5.84
C SER A 41 6.04 9.16 6.19
N ASN A 42 6.94 8.82 7.12
CA ASN A 42 7.15 7.46 7.63
C ASN A 42 6.63 7.32 9.07
N ASP A 43 5.46 7.91 9.32
CA ASP A 43 4.79 7.99 10.63
C ASP A 43 3.90 6.77 10.90
N GLY A 44 3.67 5.92 9.89
CA GLY A 44 2.74 4.80 9.97
C GLY A 44 1.28 5.22 9.90
N ILE A 45 0.97 6.42 9.39
CA ILE A 45 -0.40 6.94 9.24
C ILE A 45 -0.70 7.14 7.75
N PHE A 46 -1.77 6.52 7.26
CA PHE A 46 -2.17 6.62 5.87
C PHE A 46 -2.98 7.91 5.70
N GLY A 47 -2.26 9.03 5.63
CA GLY A 47 -2.85 10.35 5.38
C GLY A 47 -2.99 10.64 3.88
N LYS A 48 -3.50 11.83 3.57
CA LYS A 48 -3.65 12.31 2.19
C LYS A 48 -2.36 12.25 1.38
N LYS A 49 -1.21 12.61 1.98
CA LYS A 49 0.10 12.54 1.30
C LYS A 49 0.47 11.11 0.88
N THR A 50 0.17 10.12 1.73
CA THR A 50 0.41 8.71 1.40
C THR A 50 -0.55 8.24 0.31
N GLU A 51 -1.82 8.66 0.35
CA GLU A 51 -2.81 8.40 -0.70
C GLU A 51 -2.37 8.94 -2.06
N ASP A 52 -2.01 10.22 -2.14
CA ASP A 52 -1.52 10.85 -3.39
C ASP A 52 -0.29 10.11 -3.96
N ALA A 53 0.63 9.67 -3.10
CA ALA A 53 1.81 8.90 -3.51
C ALA A 53 1.44 7.49 -3.98
N VAL A 54 0.50 6.81 -3.32
CA VAL A 54 -0.01 5.51 -3.74
C VAL A 54 -0.70 5.61 -5.09
N GLU A 55 -1.56 6.60 -5.30
CA GLU A 55 -2.22 6.81 -6.59
C GLU A 55 -1.21 7.06 -7.70
N THR A 56 -0.20 7.89 -7.44
CA THR A 56 0.86 8.18 -8.42
C THR A 56 1.66 6.92 -8.75
N PHE A 57 2.02 6.14 -7.74
CA PHE A 57 2.68 4.85 -7.92
C PHE A 57 1.82 3.88 -8.72
N GLN A 58 0.54 3.78 -8.41
CA GLN A 58 -0.41 2.94 -9.14
C GLN A 58 -0.50 3.35 -10.61
N ARG A 59 -0.59 4.65 -10.92
CA ARG A 59 -0.55 5.16 -12.30
C ARG A 59 0.77 4.80 -13.00
N SER A 60 1.90 4.95 -12.31
CA SER A 60 3.22 4.60 -12.84
C SER A 60 3.35 3.10 -13.15
N CYS A 61 2.70 2.24 -12.38
CA CYS A 61 2.68 0.80 -12.60
C CYS A 61 1.50 0.33 -13.47
N ASN A 62 0.81 1.26 -14.14
CA ASN A 62 -0.35 0.98 -15.00
C ASN A 62 -1.48 0.21 -14.26
N LEU A 63 -1.60 0.43 -12.95
CA LEU A 63 -2.64 -0.09 -12.07
C LEU A 63 -3.77 0.93 -11.91
N LEU A 64 -4.92 0.45 -11.43
CA LEU A 64 -6.02 1.33 -11.05
C LEU A 64 -5.61 2.18 -9.84
N ALA A 65 -5.71 3.50 -10.00
CA ALA A 65 -5.24 4.49 -9.05
C ALA A 65 -6.35 4.92 -8.08
N ASP A 66 -6.90 3.96 -7.33
CA ASP A 66 -7.98 4.21 -6.36
C ASP A 66 -7.48 4.62 -4.96
N GLY A 67 -6.16 4.74 -4.78
CA GLY A 67 -5.55 5.02 -3.48
C GLY A 67 -5.62 3.84 -2.50
N LEU A 68 -6.12 2.68 -2.93
CA LEU A 68 -6.22 1.45 -2.13
C LEU A 68 -5.04 0.52 -2.42
N VAL A 69 -4.23 0.24 -1.40
CA VAL A 69 -3.08 -0.66 -1.52
C VAL A 69 -3.54 -2.08 -1.30
N GLY A 70 -3.88 -2.76 -2.40
CA GLY A 70 -4.24 -4.18 -2.40
C GLY A 70 -3.05 -5.09 -2.71
N PRO A 71 -3.28 -6.41 -2.84
CA PRO A 71 -2.23 -7.39 -3.15
C PRO A 71 -1.51 -7.10 -4.45
N LYS A 72 -2.20 -6.54 -5.46
CA LYS A 72 -1.59 -6.12 -6.73
C LYS A 72 -0.63 -4.96 -6.54
N THR A 73 -1.02 -3.97 -5.73
CA THR A 73 -0.17 -2.83 -5.40
C THR A 73 1.02 -3.27 -4.56
N TRP A 74 0.81 -4.14 -3.57
CA TRP A 74 1.91 -4.76 -2.81
C TRP A 74 2.86 -5.55 -3.68
N LEU A 75 2.33 -6.31 -4.63
CA LEU A 75 3.14 -7.06 -5.59
C LEU A 75 3.95 -6.11 -6.46
N ALA A 76 3.34 -5.06 -7.02
CA ALA A 76 4.07 -4.03 -7.76
C ALA A 76 5.12 -3.35 -6.87
N LEU A 77 4.81 -3.07 -5.60
CA LEU A 77 5.75 -2.45 -4.67
C LEU A 77 6.96 -3.35 -4.39
N ALA A 78 6.75 -4.66 -4.26
CA ALA A 78 7.78 -5.67 -4.02
C ALA A 78 8.48 -6.16 -5.30
N SER A 79 7.82 -6.01 -6.45
CA SER A 79 8.39 -6.29 -7.77
C SER A 79 9.33 -5.13 -8.09
N PHE A 80 10.53 -5.23 -7.54
CA PHE A 80 11.69 -4.52 -8.03
C PHE A 80 11.95 -5.08 -9.43
N GLU A 81 11.55 -4.33 -10.46
CA GLU A 81 11.71 -4.75 -11.85
C GLU A 81 13.20 -5.03 -12.10
N ARG A 82 13.56 -6.32 -12.18
CA ARG A 82 14.71 -6.76 -12.97
C ARG A 82 14.28 -6.58 -14.42
N ASP A 83 14.52 -5.40 -14.96
CA ASP A 83 14.66 -5.29 -16.41
C ASP A 83 15.95 -6.04 -16.79
N ILE A 84 15.81 -7.03 -17.67
CA ILE A 84 16.88 -7.91 -18.20
C ILE A 84 17.68 -7.16 -19.26
#